data_AF-A0A1V5Q3S4-F1
#
_entry.id   AF-A0A1V5Q3S4-F1
#
_cell.length_a   1.000
_cell.length_b   1.000
_cell.length_c   1.000
_cell.angle_alpha   90.00
_cell.angle_beta   90.00
_cell.angle_gamma   90.00
#
_symmetry.space_group_name_H-M   'P 1'
#
loop_
_entity.id
_entity.type
_entity.pdbx_description
1 polymer ?
#
loop_
_entity_poly.entity_id
_entity_poly.type
_entity_poly.pdbx_seq_one_letter_code
_entity_poly.pdbx_strand_id
1 'polypeptide(L)'
;MGRRRNRKKESAGFIFPLPLAGVLGLAAAIALTYLWLCGRCETIGSQIKVLEDRKTELQKRVGSEEYKWASMKSPVHIERLLQQFNIHMIWPEKAQVVQVQAEDRVTPPVQVAANVRNSRRDNGMLMDD
;
A
#
# COMPACT_ATOMS: atom_id res chain seq x y z
N MET A 1 85.06 -24.60 28.70
CA MET A 1 83.81 -23.89 29.05
C MET A 1 83.68 -22.64 28.19
N GLY A 2 82.97 -22.72 27.06
CA GLY A 2 82.76 -21.59 26.15
C GLY A 2 81.55 -20.75 26.57
N ARG A 3 81.78 -19.46 26.81
CA ARG A 3 80.81 -18.48 27.31
C ARG A 3 79.68 -18.25 26.30
N ARG A 4 78.45 -18.59 26.67
CA ARG A 4 77.24 -18.38 25.85
C ARG A 4 76.95 -16.88 25.76
N ARG A 5 77.23 -16.27 24.60
CA ARG A 5 76.91 -14.86 24.33
C ARG A 5 75.42 -14.75 24.01
N ASN A 6 74.61 -14.36 25.00
CA ASN A 6 73.22 -13.95 24.77
C ASN A 6 73.21 -12.64 23.99
N ARG A 7 73.08 -12.73 22.68
CA ARG A 7 72.78 -11.59 21.80
C ARG A 7 71.32 -11.20 22.06
N LYS A 8 71.12 -10.21 22.94
CA LYS A 8 69.82 -9.57 23.14
C LYS A 8 69.34 -9.09 21.76
N LYS A 9 68.20 -9.61 21.32
CA LYS A 9 67.49 -9.08 20.15
C LYS A 9 67.04 -7.68 20.54
N GLU A 10 67.68 -6.66 19.99
CA GLU A 10 67.12 -5.32 19.95
C GLU A 10 65.94 -5.38 19.00
N SER A 11 64.78 -5.80 19.52
CA SER A 11 63.52 -5.42 18.91
C SER A 11 63.42 -3.91 19.11
N ALA A 12 63.92 -3.15 18.12
CA ALA A 12 63.54 -1.77 17.91
C ALA A 12 62.03 -1.77 17.66
N GLY A 13 61.25 -1.85 18.75
CA GLY A 13 59.82 -1.63 18.72
C GLY A 13 59.63 -0.23 18.20
N PHE A 14 59.03 -0.11 17.02
CA PHE A 14 58.64 1.18 16.47
C PHE A 14 57.60 1.76 17.42
N ILE A 15 58.03 2.61 18.36
CA ILE A 15 57.13 3.35 19.24
C ILE A 15 56.45 4.36 18.34
N PHE A 16 55.32 3.96 17.78
CA PHE A 16 54.51 4.82 16.94
C PHE A 16 54.10 6.03 17.79
N PRO A 17 54.39 7.26 17.37
CA PRO A 17 54.06 8.43 18.17
C PRO A 17 52.54 8.46 18.42
N LEU A 18 52.15 8.45 19.69
CA LEU A 18 50.76 8.47 20.14
C LEU A 18 49.85 9.47 19.40
N PRO A 19 50.27 10.71 19.07
CA PRO A 19 49.39 11.63 18.33
C PRO A 19 49.03 11.12 16.93
N LEU A 20 49.97 10.49 16.22
CA LEU A 20 49.72 9.93 14.89
C LEU A 20 48.76 8.73 14.96
N ALA A 21 48.87 7.90 16.01
CA ALA A 21 47.91 6.81 16.24
C ALA A 21 46.49 7.36 16.49
N GLY A 22 46.36 8.46 17.24
CA GLY A 22 45.08 9.12 17.48
C GLY A 22 44.43 9.66 16.21
N VAL A 23 45.20 10.38 15.37
CA VAL A 23 44.71 10.91 14.09
C VAL A 23 44.31 9.78 13.15
N LEU A 24 45.12 8.73 13.06
CA LEU A 24 44.83 7.58 12.20
C LEU A 24 43.58 6.81 12.68
N GLY A 25 43.41 6.66 14.00
CA GLY A 25 42.22 6.07 14.59
C GLY A 25 40.96 6.89 14.33
N LEU A 26 41.03 8.22 14.43
CA LEU A 26 39.92 9.11 14.09
C LEU A 26 39.56 9.01 12.60
N ALA A 27 40.56 9.03 11.72
CA ALA A 27 40.36 8.88 10.28
C ALA A 27 39.70 7.53 9.94
N ALA A 28 40.15 6.44 10.57
CA ALA A 28 39.55 5.12 10.41
C ALA A 28 38.09 5.09 10.92
N ALA A 29 37.82 5.69 12.08
CA ALA A 29 36.47 5.77 12.61
C ALA A 29 35.52 6.54 11.67
N ILE A 30 35.97 7.68 11.12
CA ILE A 30 35.18 8.46 10.14
C ILE A 30 34.92 7.62 8.89
N ALA A 31 35.94 6.96 8.34
CA ALA A 31 35.80 6.13 7.15
C ALA A 31 34.79 4.98 7.35
N LEU A 32 34.84 4.29 8.50
CA LEU A 32 33.89 3.24 8.83
C LEU A 32 32.47 3.78 9.01
N THR A 33 32.32 4.91 9.68
CA THR A 33 31.01 5.55 9.89
C THR A 33 30.39 5.98 8.55
N TYR A 34 31.21 6.53 7.65
CA TYR A 34 30.80 6.92 6.31
C TYR A 34 30.35 5.70 5.49
N LEU A 35 31.13 4.62 5.48
CA LEU A 35 30.76 3.39 4.77
C LEU A 35 29.45 2.79 5.31
N TRP A 36 29.27 2.82 6.63
CA TRP A 36 28.04 2.36 7.27
C TRP A 36 26.82 3.22 6.86
N LEU A 37 26.99 4.54 6.80
CA LEU A 37 25.96 5.46 6.30
C LEU A 37 25.63 5.19 4.82
N CYS A 38 26.64 5.01 3.98
CA CYS A 38 26.44 4.69 2.57
C CYS A 38 25.61 3.41 2.38
N GLY A 39 25.95 2.32 3.10
CA GLY A 39 25.18 1.08 3.04
C GLY A 39 23.73 1.23 3.53
N ARG A 40 23.50 2.06 4.56
CA ARG A 40 22.13 2.38 5.03
C ARG A 40 21.34 3.17 4.00
N CYS A 41 21.95 4.16 3.38
CA CYS A 41 21.31 4.96 2.32
C CYS A 41 20.95 4.10 1.12
N GLU A 42 21.83 3.20 0.69
CA GLU A 42 21.57 2.27 -0.40
C GLU A 42 20.39 1.32 -0.09
N THR A 43 20.32 0.83 1.15
CA THR A 43 19.20 0.01 1.62
C THR A 43 17.88 0.77 1.57
N ILE A 44 17.87 2.02 2.05
CA ILE A 44 16.66 2.87 2.04
C ILE A 44 16.24 3.19 0.59
N GLY A 45 17.20 3.55 -0.27
CA GLY A 45 16.93 3.82 -1.68
C GLY A 45 16.36 2.60 -2.42
N SER A 46 16.87 1.41 -2.13
CA SER A 46 16.33 0.16 -2.67
C SER A 46 14.89 -0.07 -2.23
N GLN A 47 14.57 0.15 -0.96
CA GLN A 47 13.20 0.01 -0.45
C GLN A 47 12.23 1.01 -1.09
N ILE A 48 12.66 2.27 -1.24
CA ILE A 48 11.85 3.29 -1.92
C ILE A 48 11.55 2.86 -3.36
N LYS A 49 12.58 2.41 -4.08
CA LYS A 49 12.42 1.95 -5.47
C LYS A 49 11.44 0.78 -5.58
N VAL A 50 11.51 -0.19 -4.68
CA VAL A 50 10.56 -1.32 -4.64
C VAL A 50 9.12 -0.84 -4.40
N LEU A 51 8.92 0.15 -3.53
CA LEU A 51 7.61 0.71 -3.25
C LEU A 51 7.07 1.52 -4.44
N GLU A 52 7.93 2.29 -5.11
CA GLU A 52 7.59 3.01 -6.34
C GLU A 52 7.18 2.04 -7.46
N ASP A 53 7.97 0.99 -7.68
CA ASP A 53 7.67 -0.05 -8.67
C ASP A 53 6.30 -0.68 -8.40
N ARG A 54 6.02 -1.07 -7.15
CA ARG A 54 4.70 -1.61 -6.75
C ARG A 54 3.57 -0.63 -7.01
N LYS A 55 3.75 0.66 -6.69
CA LYS A 55 2.74 1.68 -6.95
C LYS A 55 2.44 1.79 -8.45
N THR A 56 3.48 1.81 -9.29
CA THR A 56 3.28 1.87 -10.74
C THR A 56 2.59 0.63 -11.28
N GLU A 57 2.88 -0.56 -10.75
CA GLU A 57 2.21 -1.79 -11.13
C GLU A 57 0.72 -1.76 -10.75
N LEU A 58 0.40 -1.35 -9.52
CA LEU A 58 -0.99 -1.23 -9.08
C LEU A 58 -1.76 -0.23 -9.93
N GLN A 59 -1.17 0.93 -10.23
CA GLN A 59 -1.81 1.94 -11.10
C GLN A 59 -2.10 1.39 -12.50
N LYS A 60 -1.17 0.61 -13.08
CA LYS A 60 -1.41 -0.07 -14.36
C LYS A 60 -2.58 -1.06 -14.27
N ARG A 61 -2.65 -1.84 -13.19
CA ARG A 61 -3.75 -2.80 -12.96
C ARG A 61 -5.09 -2.09 -12.84
N VAL A 62 -5.17 -1.07 -12.00
CA VAL A 62 -6.39 -0.26 -11.83
C VAL A 62 -6.80 0.36 -13.16
N GLY A 63 -5.90 1.01 -13.90
CA GLY A 63 -6.24 1.58 -15.20
C GLY A 63 -6.73 0.54 -16.22
N SER A 64 -6.17 -0.67 -16.19
CA SER A 64 -6.64 -1.77 -17.05
C SER A 64 -8.04 -2.28 -16.66
N GLU A 65 -8.34 -2.33 -15.36
CA GLU A 65 -9.65 -2.74 -14.84
C GLU A 65 -10.70 -1.66 -15.09
N GLU A 66 -10.37 -0.39 -14.85
CA GLU A 66 -11.22 0.75 -15.18
C GLU A 66 -11.54 0.79 -16.67
N TYR A 67 -10.55 0.58 -17.54
CA TYR A 67 -10.77 0.49 -18.98
C TYR A 67 -11.69 -0.68 -19.35
N LYS A 68 -11.47 -1.87 -18.77
CA LYS A 68 -12.35 -3.04 -18.97
C LYS A 68 -13.77 -2.74 -18.50
N TRP A 69 -13.93 -2.12 -17.34
CA TRP A 69 -15.23 -1.80 -16.77
C TRP A 69 -15.95 -0.73 -17.60
N ALA A 70 -15.23 0.30 -18.05
CA ALA A 70 -15.75 1.31 -18.96
C ALA A 70 -16.18 0.70 -20.30
N SER A 71 -15.40 -0.24 -20.82
CA SER A 71 -15.75 -0.97 -22.05
C SER A 71 -16.99 -1.84 -21.87
N MET A 72 -17.08 -2.62 -20.78
CA MET A 72 -18.24 -3.47 -20.48
C MET A 72 -19.51 -2.67 -20.22
N LYS A 73 -19.40 -1.54 -19.51
CA LYS A 73 -20.52 -0.63 -19.25
C LYS A 73 -20.85 0.31 -20.42
N SER A 74 -20.06 0.26 -21.51
CA SER A 74 -20.35 1.12 -22.65
C SER A 74 -21.71 0.76 -23.26
N PRO A 75 -22.54 1.76 -23.60
CA PRO A 75 -23.89 1.51 -24.13
C PRO A 75 -23.84 0.64 -25.39
N VAL A 76 -22.82 0.83 -26.24
CA VAL A 76 -22.59 0.04 -27.45
C VAL A 76 -22.33 -1.44 -27.14
N HIS A 77 -21.59 -1.75 -26.08
CA HIS A 77 -21.34 -3.15 -25.70
C HIS A 77 -22.61 -3.80 -25.13
N ILE A 78 -23.36 -3.06 -24.32
CA ILE A 78 -24.64 -3.53 -23.76
C ILE A 78 -25.65 -3.77 -24.87
N GLU A 79 -25.79 -2.85 -25.84
CA GLU A 79 -26.68 -3.01 -27.00
C GLU A 79 -26.32 -4.26 -27.82
N ARG A 80 -25.03 -4.51 -28.07
CA ARG A 80 -24.57 -5.73 -28.74
C ARG A 80 -24.93 -7.00 -27.97
N LEU A 81 -24.76 -6.99 -26.65
CA LEU A 81 -25.13 -8.14 -25.81
C LEU A 81 -26.65 -8.34 -25.78
N LEU A 82 -27.44 -7.27 -25.69
CA LEU A 82 -28.90 -7.33 -25.75
C LEU A 82 -29.39 -7.94 -27.07
N GLN A 83 -28.76 -7.55 -28.19
CA GLN A 83 -29.04 -8.16 -29.51
C GLN A 83 -28.64 -9.64 -29.55
N GLN A 84 -27.48 -10.00 -29.00
CA GLN A 84 -26.99 -11.39 -28.98
C GLN A 84 -27.89 -12.32 -28.15
N PHE A 85 -28.41 -11.85 -27.02
CA PHE A 85 -29.28 -12.63 -26.14
C PHE A 85 -30.78 -12.44 -26.44
N ASN A 86 -31.11 -11.70 -27.51
CA ASN A 86 -32.48 -11.40 -27.93
C ASN A 86 -33.33 -10.76 -26.81
N ILE A 87 -32.71 -9.90 -26.00
CA ILE A 87 -33.34 -9.20 -24.88
C ILE A 87 -33.78 -7.83 -25.37
N HIS A 88 -35.09 -7.59 -25.39
CA HIS A 88 -35.66 -6.28 -25.69
C HIS A 88 -35.77 -5.45 -24.39
N MET A 89 -34.86 -4.49 -24.20
CA MET A 89 -35.04 -3.44 -23.19
C MET A 89 -36.03 -2.39 -23.71
N ILE A 90 -37.25 -2.41 -23.18
CA ILE A 90 -38.22 -1.32 -23.34
C ILE A 90 -37.99 -0.25 -22.27
N TRP A 91 -38.20 1.01 -22.64
CA TRP A 91 -38.18 2.10 -21.67
C TRP A 91 -39.30 1.88 -20.65
N PRO A 92 -39.03 1.96 -19.33
CA PRO A 92 -40.06 1.81 -18.32
C PRO A 92 -41.15 2.88 -18.47
N GLU A 93 -42.40 2.48 -18.26
CA GLU A 93 -43.51 3.41 -18.22
C GLU A 93 -43.46 4.28 -16.96
N LYS A 94 -44.09 5.46 -16.99
CA LYS A 94 -44.10 6.39 -15.86
C LYS A 94 -44.60 5.78 -14.55
N ALA A 95 -45.45 4.75 -14.62
CA ALA A 95 -45.96 4.01 -13.47
C ALA A 95 -44.91 3.09 -12.81
N GLN A 96 -43.82 2.77 -13.50
CA GLN A 96 -42.75 1.87 -13.06
C GLN A 96 -41.51 2.63 -12.57
N VAL A 97 -41.51 3.96 -12.66
CA VAL A 97 -40.40 4.82 -12.23
C VAL A 97 -40.69 5.34 -10.83
N VAL A 98 -39.96 4.82 -9.84
CA VAL A 98 -39.98 5.39 -8.48
C VAL A 98 -39.01 6.57 -8.46
N GLN A 99 -39.54 7.79 -8.36
CA GLN A 99 -38.72 8.99 -8.15
C GLN A 99 -38.23 9.02 -6.71
N VAL A 100 -36.93 8.82 -6.52
CA VAL A 100 -36.29 8.95 -5.21
C VAL A 100 -36.06 10.44 -4.95
N GLN A 101 -36.77 11.00 -3.98
CA GLN A 101 -36.60 12.41 -3.60
C GLN A 101 -35.22 12.59 -2.95
N ALA A 102 -34.60 13.77 -3.16
CA ALA A 102 -33.23 14.06 -2.75
C ALA A 102 -32.98 13.93 -1.23
N GLU A 103 -34.05 13.92 -0.45
CA GLU A 103 -34.09 13.85 1.01
C GLU A 103 -33.84 12.44 1.58
N ASP A 104 -33.99 11.38 0.78
CA ASP A 104 -33.74 9.98 1.22
C ASP A 104 -32.26 9.56 1.17
N ARG A 105 -31.35 10.42 0.72
CA ARG A 105 -29.92 10.07 0.54
C ARG A 105 -29.13 9.89 1.84
N VAL A 106 -29.71 10.19 3.01
CA VAL A 106 -28.98 10.27 4.29
C VAL A 106 -29.14 9.02 5.18
N THR A 107 -29.81 7.96 4.72
CA THR A 107 -29.99 6.77 5.56
C THR A 107 -29.18 5.57 5.05
N PRO A 108 -28.09 5.14 5.72
CA PRO A 108 -27.36 3.94 5.34
C PRO A 108 -28.29 2.71 5.38
N PRO A 109 -28.10 1.71 4.50
CA PRO A 109 -29.04 0.61 4.26
C PRO A 109 -29.30 -0.30 5.47
N VAL A 110 -28.55 -0.13 6.55
CA VAL A 110 -28.71 -0.88 7.80
C VAL A 110 -30.00 -0.48 8.56
N GLN A 111 -30.48 0.76 8.42
CA GLN A 111 -31.62 1.23 9.24
C GLN A 111 -32.99 0.94 8.62
N VAL A 112 -33.09 0.82 7.29
CA VAL A 112 -34.39 0.53 6.62
C VAL A 112 -34.88 -0.88 6.95
N ALA A 113 -33.97 -1.87 7.04
CA ALA A 113 -34.34 -3.23 7.45
C ALA A 113 -34.78 -3.32 8.91
N ALA A 114 -34.21 -2.48 9.79
CA ALA A 114 -34.61 -2.42 11.20
C ALA A 114 -35.98 -1.74 11.37
N ASN A 115 -36.26 -0.69 10.58
CA ASN A 115 -37.50 0.07 10.69
C ASN A 115 -38.71 -0.70 10.14
N VAL A 116 -38.57 -1.42 9.02
CA VAL A 116 -39.64 -2.28 8.46
C VAL A 116 -40.02 -3.40 9.45
N ARG A 117 -39.06 -3.94 10.19
CA ARG A 117 -39.32 -4.98 11.21
C ARG A 117 -40.05 -4.40 12.44
N ASN A 118 -39.84 -3.13 12.76
CA ASN A 118 -40.48 -2.46 13.90
C ASN A 118 -41.91 -2.02 13.55
N SER A 119 -42.15 -1.46 12.36
CA SER A 119 -43.51 -1.04 11.92
C SER A 119 -44.48 -2.21 11.73
N ARG A 120 -43.98 -3.43 11.46
CA ARG A 120 -44.83 -4.64 11.38
C ARG A 120 -45.25 -5.17 12.75
N ARG A 121 -44.58 -4.75 13.83
CA ARG A 121 -44.87 -5.16 15.20
C ARG A 121 -45.90 -4.26 15.88
N ASP A 122 -45.93 -2.97 15.50
CA ASP A 122 -46.82 -1.96 16.08
C ASP A 122 -48.23 -1.99 15.50
N ASN A 123 -48.38 -2.34 14.21
CA ASN A 123 -49.68 -2.47 13.54
C ASN A 123 -50.47 -3.76 13.86
N GLY A 124 -49.95 -4.59 14.77
CA GLY A 124 -50.59 -5.84 15.20
C GLY A 124 -51.29 -5.78 16.55
N MET A 125 -51.34 -4.62 17.22
CA MET A 125 -51.78 -4.51 18.62
C MET A 125 -52.96 -3.56 18.84
N LEU A 126 -53.79 -3.36 17.81
CA LEU A 126 -54.93 -2.45 17.90
C LEU A 126 -56.13 -2.99 17.13
N MET A 127 -56.60 -4.19 17.50
CA MET A 127 -57.98 -4.66 17.34
C MET A 127 -58.23 -5.82 18.30
N ASP A 128 -58.52 -5.48 19.56
CA ASP A 128 -59.29 -6.31 20.49
C ASP A 128 -60.06 -5.32 21.39
N ASP A 129 -61.30 -5.02 20.99
CA ASP A 129 -62.45 -4.64 21.84
C ASP A 129 -63.71 -4.49 20.97
#